data_AF-A0A3B1IWG0-F1
#
_entry.id   AF-A0A3B1IWG0-F1
#
_cell.length_a   1.000
_cell.length_b   1.000
_cell.length_c   1.000
_cell.angle_alpha   90.00
_cell.angle_beta   90.00
_cell.angle_gamma   90.00
#
_symmetry.space_group_name_H-M   'P 1'
#
loop_
_entity.id
_entity.type
_entity.pdbx_description
1 polymer ?
#
loop_
_entity_poly.entity_id
_entity_poly.type
_entity_poly.pdbx_seq_one_letter_code
_entity_poly.pdbx_strand_id
1 'polypeptide(L)'
;MLYVDGMNGLIGHNETVQWLYTLVGSKFRLVVKTALKLLLVFVEYTEPNAALLIQAVNTVDNKRGCKLWSNAMEILDEKDGVDTELLVYAMTLINKVSDPVSASPIKQ
;
A
#
# COMPACT_ATOMS: atom_id res chain seq x y z
N MET A 1 -11.44 8.04 -4.05
CA MET A 1 -11.42 6.73 -4.76
C MET A 1 -12.81 6.19 -5.08
N LEU A 2 -13.90 6.68 -4.47
CA LEU A 2 -15.24 6.07 -4.62
C LEU A 2 -15.92 6.28 -6.00
N TYR A 3 -15.36 7.15 -6.85
CA TYR A 3 -15.85 7.39 -8.21
C TYR A 3 -14.84 6.85 -9.22
N VAL A 4 -15.35 6.24 -10.30
CA VAL A 4 -14.54 5.60 -11.37
C VAL A 4 -13.49 6.58 -11.91
N ASP A 5 -13.87 7.83 -12.18
CA ASP A 5 -12.96 8.85 -12.69
C ASP A 5 -11.86 9.22 -11.68
N GLY A 6 -12.19 9.27 -10.40
CA GLY A 6 -11.23 9.53 -9.33
C GLY A 6 -10.24 8.38 -9.15
N MET A 7 -10.65 7.13 -9.40
CA MET A 7 -9.76 5.98 -9.34
C MET A 7 -8.85 5.90 -10.56
N ASN A 8 -9.40 6.15 -11.76
CA ASN A 8 -8.63 6.24 -12.99
C ASN A 8 -7.56 7.33 -12.93
N GLY A 9 -7.87 8.47 -12.30
CA GLY A 9 -6.88 9.52 -12.02
C GLY A 9 -5.73 9.03 -11.14
N LEU A 10 -6.00 8.23 -10.10
CA LEU A 10 -4.92 7.65 -9.29
C LEU A 10 -4.09 6.62 -10.06
N ILE A 11 -4.73 5.77 -10.86
CA ILE A 11 -4.05 4.76 -11.69
C ILE A 11 -3.11 5.44 -12.70
N GLY A 12 -3.54 6.55 -13.29
CA GLY A 12 -2.73 7.34 -14.23
C GLY A 12 -1.56 8.10 -13.59
N HIS A 13 -1.55 8.29 -12.27
CA HIS A 13 -0.57 9.11 -11.55
C HIS A 13 0.04 8.37 -10.37
N ASN A 14 1.06 7.55 -10.65
CA ASN A 14 1.72 6.71 -9.65
C ASN A 14 2.37 7.54 -8.50
N GLU A 15 2.65 8.84 -8.69
CA GLU A 15 3.14 9.71 -7.60
C GLU A 15 2.13 9.80 -6.44
N THR A 16 0.83 9.72 -6.72
CA THR A 16 -0.21 9.74 -5.68
C THR A 16 -0.15 8.47 -4.83
N VAL A 17 0.08 7.32 -5.46
CA VAL A 17 0.24 6.04 -4.75
C VAL A 17 1.53 6.03 -3.92
N GLN A 18 2.62 6.59 -4.45
CA GLN A 18 3.87 6.80 -3.71
C GLN A 18 3.66 7.71 -2.49
N TRP A 19 2.90 8.78 -2.65
CA TRP A 19 2.57 9.69 -1.56
C TRP A 19 1.74 8.99 -0.49
N LEU A 20 0.69 8.24 -0.88
CA LEU A 20 -0.09 7.42 0.06
C LEU A 20 0.78 6.41 0.82
N TYR A 21 1.71 5.74 0.14
CA TYR A 21 2.66 4.83 0.81
C TYR A 21 3.61 5.56 1.77
N THR A 22 4.04 6.77 1.43
CA THR A 22 4.86 7.60 2.32
C THR A 22 4.11 7.96 3.60
N LEU A 23 2.80 8.22 3.52
CA LEU A 23 1.95 8.52 4.68
C LEU A 23 1.78 7.34 5.65
N VAL A 24 2.04 6.10 5.22
CA VAL A 24 2.04 4.92 6.09
C VAL A 24 3.12 5.04 7.18
N GLY A 25 4.24 5.71 6.90
CA GLY A 25 5.30 5.98 7.89
C GLY A 25 5.08 7.24 8.74
N SER A 26 3.84 7.76 8.80
CA SER A 26 3.50 8.96 9.58
C SER A 26 3.48 8.69 11.09
N LYS A 27 3.87 9.69 11.89
CA LYS A 27 3.71 9.65 13.36
C LYS A 27 2.26 9.76 13.83
N PHE A 28 1.33 10.15 12.94
CA PHE A 28 -0.07 10.37 13.28
C PHE A 28 -0.91 9.14 12.93
N ARG A 29 -1.35 8.38 13.94
CA ARG A 29 -2.14 7.13 13.78
C ARG A 29 -3.33 7.28 12.84
N LEU A 30 -4.09 8.37 12.92
CA LEU A 30 -5.26 8.58 12.04
C LEU A 30 -4.86 8.73 10.57
N VAL A 31 -3.71 9.33 10.29
CA VAL A 31 -3.16 9.47 8.93
C VAL A 31 -2.73 8.10 8.41
N VAL A 32 -2.01 7.32 9.22
CA VAL A 32 -1.59 5.95 8.88
C VAL A 32 -2.82 5.08 8.58
N LYS A 33 -3.82 5.10 9.45
CA LYS A 33 -5.08 4.36 9.29
C LYS A 33 -5.78 4.69 7.97
N THR A 34 -5.86 5.98 7.66
CA THR A 34 -6.53 6.45 6.45
C THR A 34 -5.74 6.07 5.21
N ALA A 35 -4.41 6.22 5.23
CA ALA A 35 -3.54 5.80 4.14
C ALA A 35 -3.66 4.30 3.85
N LEU A 36 -3.60 3.45 4.88
CA LEU A 36 -3.77 2.00 4.73
C LEU A 36 -5.13 1.63 4.15
N LYS A 37 -6.22 2.24 4.63
CA LYS A 37 -7.57 2.01 4.07
C LYS A 37 -7.65 2.39 2.60
N LEU A 38 -7.09 3.54 2.23
CA LEU A 38 -7.08 3.99 0.84
C LEU A 38 -6.23 3.08 -0.05
N LEU A 39 -5.07 2.63 0.43
CA LEU A 39 -4.23 1.67 -0.31
C LEU A 39 -4.93 0.31 -0.47
N LEU A 40 -5.66 -0.16 0.54
CA LEU A 40 -6.47 -1.37 0.45
C LEU A 40 -7.58 -1.21 -0.60
N VAL A 41 -8.36 -0.13 -0.54
CA VAL A 41 -9.40 0.18 -1.54
C VAL A 41 -8.79 0.28 -2.95
N PHE A 42 -7.58 0.83 -3.07
CA PHE A 42 -6.86 0.90 -4.33
C PHE A 42 -6.51 -0.47 -4.91
N VAL A 43 -5.89 -1.35 -4.11
CA VAL A 43 -5.49 -2.69 -4.56
C VAL A 43 -6.71 -3.59 -4.82
N GLU A 44 -7.80 -3.40 -4.07
CA GLU A 44 -9.04 -4.16 -4.25
C GLU A 44 -9.85 -3.78 -5.49
N TYR A 45 -9.61 -2.60 -6.04
CA TYR A 45 -10.40 -2.09 -7.15
C TYR A 45 -10.22 -2.90 -8.44
N THR A 46 -8.98 -3.17 -8.82
CA THR A 46 -8.63 -3.98 -9.99
C THR A 46 -7.28 -4.66 -9.77
N GLU A 47 -7.14 -5.90 -10.24
CA GLU A 47 -5.94 -6.73 -10.07
C GLU A 47 -4.60 -6.03 -10.44
N PRO A 48 -4.49 -5.24 -11.54
CA PRO A 48 -3.24 -4.58 -11.90
C PRO A 48 -2.75 -3.53 -10.88
N ASN A 49 -3.62 -3.05 -9.99
CA ASN A 49 -3.25 -2.03 -9.00
C ASN A 49 -2.25 -2.56 -7.97
N ALA A 50 -2.21 -3.88 -7.74
CA ALA A 50 -1.19 -4.50 -6.89
C ALA A 50 0.23 -4.21 -7.41
N ALA A 51 0.45 -4.37 -8.73
CA ALA A 51 1.74 -4.09 -9.35
C ALA A 51 2.12 -2.60 -9.29
N LEU A 52 1.14 -1.70 -9.46
CA LEU A 52 1.34 -0.26 -9.31
C LEU A 52 1.76 0.12 -7.89
N LEU A 53 1.13 -0.48 -6.87
CA LEU A 53 1.52 -0.28 -5.48
C LEU A 53 2.94 -0.80 -5.23
N ILE A 54 3.31 -1.97 -5.73
CA ILE A 54 4.68 -2.50 -5.60
C ILE A 54 5.69 -1.53 -6.24
N GLN A 55 5.40 -0.98 -7.42
CA GLN A 55 6.26 0.01 -8.07
C GLN A 55 6.40 1.29 -7.21
N ALA A 56 5.30 1.75 -6.62
CA ALA A 56 5.30 2.91 -5.74
C ALA A 56 6.17 2.68 -4.49
N VAL A 57 6.01 1.53 -3.82
CA VAL A 57 6.81 1.12 -2.66
C VAL A 57 8.30 1.08 -3.02
N ASN A 58 8.64 0.39 -4.11
CA ASN A 58 10.02 0.30 -4.60
C ASN A 58 10.62 1.69 -4.84
N THR A 59 9.86 2.61 -5.44
CA THR A 59 10.33 3.96 -5.72
C THR A 59 10.61 4.74 -4.43
N VAL A 60 9.68 4.70 -3.47
CA VAL A 60 9.81 5.44 -2.21
C VAL A 60 10.94 4.90 -1.34
N ASP A 61 11.00 3.58 -1.13
CA ASP A 61 11.99 2.97 -0.25
C ASP A 61 13.40 3.02 -0.83
N ASN A 62 13.56 2.79 -2.13
CA ASN A 62 14.87 2.93 -2.77
C ASN A 62 15.38 4.37 -2.71
N LYS A 63 14.50 5.36 -2.90
CA LYS A 63 14.86 6.78 -2.78
C LYS A 63 15.30 7.15 -1.35
N ARG A 64 14.76 6.47 -0.34
CA ARG A 64 15.13 6.64 1.07
C ARG A 64 16.35 5.80 1.50
N GLY A 65 16.78 4.85 0.68
CA GLY A 65 17.83 3.89 1.04
C GLY A 65 17.39 2.87 2.09
N CYS A 66 16.09 2.59 2.18
CA CYS A 66 15.51 1.65 3.14
C CYS A 66 15.17 0.31 2.47
N LYS A 67 14.92 -0.72 3.29
CA LYS A 67 14.38 -1.99 2.79
C LYS A 67 12.96 -1.78 2.26
N LEU A 68 12.59 -2.56 1.25
CA LEU A 68 11.22 -2.58 0.73
C LEU A 68 10.21 -2.87 1.83
N TRP A 69 9.07 -2.20 1.77
CA TRP A 69 7.98 -2.30 2.74
C TRP A 69 8.33 -1.78 4.14
N SER A 70 9.40 -0.99 4.28
CA SER A 70 9.89 -0.51 5.60
C SER A 70 8.79 0.09 6.47
N ASN A 71 7.96 0.98 5.91
CA ASN A 71 6.87 1.63 6.64
C ASN A 71 5.83 0.64 7.17
N ALA A 72 5.49 -0.39 6.40
CA ALA A 72 4.51 -1.39 6.82
C ALA A 72 5.11 -2.35 7.86
N MET A 73 6.38 -2.71 7.71
CA MET A 73 7.08 -3.56 8.67
C MET A 73 7.26 -2.88 10.03
N GLU A 74 7.47 -1.57 10.06
CA GLU A 74 7.54 -0.80 11.31
C GLU A 74 6.21 -0.85 12.09
N ILE A 75 5.07 -0.78 11.39
CA ILE A 75 3.75 -0.96 12.01
C ILE A 75 3.63 -2.37 12.62
N LEU A 76 4.10 -3.39 11.90
CA LEU A 76 4.01 -4.79 12.33
C LEU A 76 4.96 -5.14 13.49
N ASP A 77 6.02 -4.36 13.72
CA ASP A 77 6.97 -4.55 14.82
C ASP A 77 6.51 -3.87 16.14
N GLU A 78 5.35 -3.20 16.14
CA GLU A 78 4.82 -2.50 17.33
C GLU A 78 4.50 -3.49 18.47
N LYS A 79 5.28 -3.41 19.56
CA LYS A 79 5.24 -4.38 20.67
C LYS A 79 4.11 -4.17 21.67
N ASP A 80 3.55 -2.97 21.73
CA ASP A 80 2.56 -2.62 22.75
C ASP A 80 1.13 -3.03 22.37
N GLY A 81 0.91 -3.55 21.14
CA GLY A 81 -0.37 -4.14 20.72
C GLY A 81 -1.58 -3.19 20.78
N VAL A 82 -1.36 -1.89 20.96
CA VAL A 82 -2.41 -0.89 21.22
C VAL A 82 -3.33 -0.69 20.02
N ASP A 83 -2.88 -1.05 18.80
CA ASP A 83 -3.62 -0.77 17.57
C ASP A 83 -3.67 -1.97 16.63
N THR A 84 -4.30 -3.05 17.10
CA THR A 84 -4.53 -4.30 16.33
C THR A 84 -5.19 -4.04 14.98
N GLU A 85 -6.00 -2.98 14.86
CA GLU A 85 -6.64 -2.62 13.59
C GLU A 85 -5.60 -2.22 12.53
N LEU A 86 -4.56 -1.45 12.90
CA LEU A 86 -3.46 -1.11 11.99
C LEU A 86 -2.63 -2.33 11.60
N LEU A 87 -2.39 -3.24 12.54
CA LEU A 87 -1.70 -4.51 12.26
C LEU A 87 -2.47 -5.33 11.22
N VAL A 88 -3.80 -5.45 11.38
CA VAL A 88 -4.67 -6.16 10.43
C VAL A 88 -4.62 -5.50 9.06
N TYR A 89 -4.68 -4.17 8.97
CA TYR A 89 -4.62 -3.48 7.69
C TYR A 89 -3.27 -3.62 6.99
N ALA A 90 -2.16 -3.47 7.73
CA ALA A 90 -0.82 -3.64 7.18
C ALA A 90 -0.59 -5.08 6.68
N MET A 91 -0.97 -6.08 7.47
CA MET A 91 -0.83 -7.49 7.09
C MET A 91 -1.72 -7.84 5.88
N THR A 92 -2.96 -7.35 5.86
CA THR A 92 -3.89 -7.56 4.75
C THR A 92 -3.36 -6.94 3.46
N LEU A 93 -2.79 -5.74 3.54
CA LEU A 93 -2.20 -5.06 2.38
C LEU A 93 -1.03 -5.88 1.81
N ILE A 94 -0.11 -6.34 2.67
CA ILE A 94 1.03 -7.17 2.26
C ILE A 94 0.56 -8.48 1.63
N ASN A 95 -0.43 -9.16 2.20
CA ASN A 95 -0.95 -10.41 1.65
C ASN A 95 -1.56 -10.20 0.25
N LYS A 96 -2.37 -9.15 0.05
CA LYS A 96 -3.01 -8.88 -1.23
C LYS A 96 -2.04 -8.59 -2.37
N VAL A 97 -0.92 -7.92 -2.09
CA VAL A 97 0.10 -7.66 -3.11
C VAL A 97 1.03 -8.86 -3.33
N SER A 98 1.07 -9.80 -2.38
CA SER A 98 1.88 -11.02 -2.46
C SER A 98 1.13 -12.17 -3.12
N ASP A 99 -0.19 -12.06 -3.29
CA ASP A 99 -1.00 -13.11 -3.89
C ASP A 99 -0.54 -13.39 -5.33
N PRO A 100 -0.13 -14.63 -5.66
CA PRO A 100 0.52 -14.98 -6.93
C PRO A 100 -0.40 -14.84 -8.16
N VAL A 101 -1.70 -14.64 -7.95
CA VAL A 101 -2.65 -14.33 -9.02
C VAL A 101 -2.30 -12.99 -9.67
N SER A 102 -1.95 -11.98 -8.86
CA SER A 102 -1.53 -10.64 -9.33
C SER A 102 -0.16 -10.58 -10.03
N ALA A 103 0.64 -11.65 -9.88
CA ALA A 103 2.00 -11.74 -10.41
C ALA A 103 2.12 -12.56 -11.70
N SER A 104 1.00 -12.98 -12.30
CA SER A 104 1.00 -13.81 -13.51
C SER A 104 0.79 -12.95 -14.78
N PRO A 105 1.84 -12.58 -15.53
CA PRO A 105 1.67 -12.19 -16.92
C PRO A 105 1.34 -13.46 -17.71
N ILE A 106 0.11 -13.54 -18.22
CA ILE A 106 -0.30 -14.29 -19.42
C ILE A 106 0.38 -15.67 -19.56
N LYS A 107 -0.31 -16.75 -19.16
CA LYS A 107 -0.08 -18.02 -19.83
C LYS A 107 -0.79 -17.96 -21.19
N GLN A 108 0.04 -18.07 -22.23
CA GLN A 108 -0.33 -18.27 -23.64
C GLN A 108 -1.30 -19.44 -23.82
#